data_AF-A0A834WWS5-F1
#
_entry.id   AF-A0A834WWS5-F1
#
_cell.length_a   1.000
_cell.length_b   1.000
_cell.length_c   1.000
_cell.angle_alpha   90.00
_cell.angle_beta   90.00
_cell.angle_gamma   90.00
#
_symmetry.space_group_name_H-M   'P 1'
#
loop_
_entity.id
_entity.type
_entity.pdbx_description
1 polymer ?
#
loop_
_entity_poly.entity_id
_entity_poly.type
_entity_poly.pdbx_seq_one_letter_code
_entity_poly.pdbx_strand_id
1 'polypeptide(L)'
;MQHILYRQKEQFSDGVGYSWIDGLKAHAAKHVSDKMMLNAGNIFPHNTPTTKEAYYYRTIFERFFPQNSARLTVPGGASVACSTAKAVEWDASWSNNLDPSGRAALGVHVSAYDEQNKAVEPEKIIPNMGVTLGVAIQS
;
A
#
# COMPACT_ATOMS: atom_id res chain seq x y z
N MET A 1 13.93 -14.05 -31.76
CA MET A 1 13.36 -12.77 -32.24
C MET A 1 11.83 -12.72 -32.17
N GLN A 2 11.08 -13.79 -32.48
CA GLN A 2 9.60 -13.78 -32.38
C GLN A 2 9.04 -13.40 -31.00
N HIS A 3 9.73 -13.75 -29.90
CA HIS A 3 9.23 -13.47 -28.55
C HIS A 3 9.14 -11.97 -28.18
N ILE A 4 9.85 -11.07 -28.89
CA ILE A 4 9.73 -9.61 -28.68
C ILE A 4 8.49 -9.08 -29.38
N LEU A 5 8.20 -9.60 -30.58
CA LEU A 5 7.09 -9.12 -31.42
C LEU A 5 5.71 -9.48 -30.82
N TYR A 6 5.63 -10.60 -30.11
CA TYR A 6 4.38 -11.13 -29.54
C TYR A 6 4.35 -11.11 -28.00
N ARG A 7 5.24 -10.33 -27.37
CA ARG A 7 5.24 -10.21 -25.91
C ARG A 7 3.92 -9.59 -25.43
N GLN A 8 3.25 -10.26 -24.50
CA GLN A 8 2.08 -9.70 -23.82
C GLN A 8 2.45 -8.40 -23.09
N LYS A 9 1.58 -7.39 -23.18
CA LYS A 9 1.78 -6.13 -22.45
C LYS A 9 1.66 -6.40 -20.95
N GLU A 10 2.75 -6.20 -20.21
CA GLU A 10 2.70 -6.19 -18.74
C GLU A 10 1.91 -4.98 -18.24
N GLN A 11 1.16 -5.18 -17.16
CA GLN A 11 0.59 -4.08 -16.39
C GLN A 11 1.71 -3.21 -15.79
N PHE A 12 1.44 -1.91 -15.60
CA PHE A 12 2.49 -0.89 -15.47
C PHE A 12 3.55 -1.18 -14.40
N SER A 13 3.12 -1.55 -13.19
CA SER A 13 4.02 -1.84 -12.07
C SER A 13 4.72 -3.20 -12.21
N ASP A 14 4.08 -4.18 -12.83
CA ASP A 14 4.63 -5.52 -13.06
C ASP A 14 5.75 -5.51 -14.12
N GLY A 15 5.73 -4.53 -15.03
CA GLY A 15 6.81 -4.31 -15.99
C GLY A 15 8.14 -3.86 -15.38
N VAL A 16 8.13 -3.34 -14.14
CA VAL A 16 9.33 -2.94 -13.39
C VAL A 16 9.87 -4.11 -12.54
N GLY A 17 8.97 -4.95 -12.04
CA GLY A 17 9.30 -6.16 -11.28
C GLY A 17 8.31 -6.43 -10.15
N TYR A 18 7.92 -7.69 -9.99
CA TYR A 18 6.88 -8.11 -9.05
C TYR A 18 7.25 -7.89 -7.56
N SER A 19 8.51 -7.62 -7.21
CA SER A 19 8.91 -7.33 -5.83
C SER A 19 8.99 -5.83 -5.50
N TRP A 20 8.90 -4.95 -6.50
CA TRP A 20 9.16 -3.52 -6.31
C TRP A 20 8.12 -2.84 -5.40
N ILE A 21 6.83 -3.02 -5.70
CA ILE A 21 5.74 -2.43 -4.89
C ILE A 21 5.71 -3.04 -3.49
N ASP A 22 5.97 -4.34 -3.36
CA ASP A 22 6.04 -4.99 -2.04
C ASP A 22 7.20 -4.44 -1.21
N GLY A 23 8.33 -4.14 -1.86
CA GLY A 23 9.45 -3.41 -1.25
C GLY A 23 9.05 -2.02 -0.74
N LEU A 24 8.27 -1.26 -1.52
CA LEU A 24 7.77 0.07 -1.11
C LEU A 24 6.80 -0.03 0.08
N LYS A 25 5.86 -0.97 0.04
CA LYS A 25 4.92 -1.24 1.15
C LYS A 25 5.67 -1.65 2.42
N ALA A 26 6.66 -2.53 2.31
CA ALA A 26 7.48 -2.99 3.42
C ALA A 26 8.34 -1.86 4.00
N HIS A 27 8.92 -1.01 3.15
CA HIS A 27 9.69 0.16 3.58
C HIS A 27 8.81 1.16 4.34
N ALA A 28 7.65 1.49 3.78
CA ALA A 28 6.70 2.39 4.44
C ALA A 28 6.20 1.82 5.79
N ALA A 29 5.98 0.50 5.88
CA ALA A 29 5.57 -0.16 7.12
C ALA A 29 6.61 -0.04 8.25
N LYS A 30 7.91 0.07 7.93
CA LYS A 30 8.98 0.32 8.92
C LYS A 30 8.97 1.75 9.45
N HIS A 31 8.41 2.70 8.69
CA HIS A 31 8.42 4.13 9.03
C HIS A 31 7.09 4.66 9.57
N VAL A 32 5.97 3.97 9.31
CA VAL A 32 4.63 4.39 9.72
C VAL A 32 4.02 3.34 10.65
N SER A 33 3.85 3.71 11.91
CA SER A 33 3.20 2.85 12.92
C SER A 33 1.68 2.88 12.81
N ASP A 34 1.01 1.87 13.39
CA ASP A 34 -0.47 1.84 13.44
C ASP A 34 -1.03 3.02 14.25
N LYS A 35 -0.32 3.45 15.30
CA LYS A 35 -0.68 4.64 16.07
C LYS A 35 -0.66 5.92 15.21
N MET A 36 0.30 6.03 14.29
CA MET A 36 0.35 7.16 13.34
C MET A 36 -0.84 7.12 12.38
N MET A 37 -1.19 5.93 11.88
CA MET A 37 -2.38 5.74 11.03
C MET A 37 -3.68 6.10 11.75
N LEU A 38 -3.84 5.69 13.01
CA LEU A 38 -5.01 6.05 13.81
C LEU A 38 -5.16 7.56 14.01
N ASN A 39 -4.04 8.28 14.08
CA ASN A 39 -4.03 9.74 14.22
C ASN A 39 -4.00 10.49 12.87
N ALA A 40 -3.99 9.79 11.73
CA ALA A 40 -3.78 10.39 10.41
C ALA A 40 -4.82 11.47 10.08
N GLY A 41 -6.09 11.26 10.45
CA GLY A 41 -7.15 12.24 10.20
C GLY A 41 -6.98 13.57 10.95
N ASN A 42 -6.29 13.54 12.10
CA ASN A 42 -5.99 14.75 12.86
C ASN A 42 -4.78 15.51 12.29
N ILE A 43 -3.80 14.77 11.74
CA ILE A 43 -2.56 15.35 11.19
C ILE A 43 -2.79 15.85 9.76
N PHE A 44 -3.53 15.09 8.96
CA PHE A 44 -3.75 15.33 7.53
C PHE A 44 -5.25 15.43 7.21
N PRO A 45 -5.95 16.48 7.68
CA PRO A 45 -7.40 16.59 7.52
C PRO A 45 -7.85 16.64 6.04
N HIS A 46 -7.01 17.18 5.15
CA HIS A 46 -7.24 17.17 3.70
C HIS A 46 -6.56 15.95 3.06
N ASN A 47 -7.30 15.16 2.28
CA ASN A 47 -6.82 13.93 1.64
C ASN A 47 -6.09 13.01 2.64
N THR A 48 -6.80 12.62 3.70
CA THR A 48 -6.25 11.75 4.75
C THR A 48 -5.72 10.44 4.13
N PRO A 49 -4.44 10.07 4.37
CA PRO A 49 -3.90 8.82 3.85
C PRO A 49 -4.59 7.61 4.48
N THR A 50 -5.00 6.65 3.65
CA THR A 50 -5.69 5.42 4.08
C THR A 50 -4.74 4.22 4.22
N THR A 51 -3.51 4.33 3.71
CA THR A 51 -2.47 3.30 3.82
C THR A 51 -1.18 3.88 4.40
N LYS A 52 -0.35 3.01 4.99
CA LYS A 52 0.98 3.39 5.52
C LYS A 52 1.90 3.95 4.43
N GLU A 53 1.82 3.40 3.23
CA GLU A 53 2.55 3.88 2.06
C GLU A 53 2.14 5.33 1.70
N ALA A 54 0.83 5.58 1.58
CA ALA A 54 0.32 6.93 1.32
C ALA A 54 0.69 7.91 2.43
N TYR A 55 0.66 7.49 3.69
CA TYR A 55 1.09 8.30 4.83
C TYR A 55 2.58 8.67 4.71
N TYR A 56 3.43 7.71 4.35
CA TYR A 56 4.85 7.93 4.18
C TYR A 56 5.14 8.97 3.09
N TYR A 57 4.52 8.82 1.92
CA TYR A 57 4.63 9.82 0.85
C TYR A 57 4.08 11.18 1.26
N ARG A 58 2.94 11.22 1.96
CA ARG A 58 2.36 12.46 2.45
C ARG A 58 3.29 13.19 3.42
N THR A 59 3.98 12.45 4.28
CA THR A 59 4.96 13.01 5.22
C THR A 59 6.14 13.64 4.47
N ILE A 60 6.63 12.99 3.42
CA ILE A 60 7.69 13.53 2.55
C ILE A 60 7.19 14.80 1.84
N PHE A 61 5.99 14.74 1.24
CA PHE A 61 5.38 15.87 0.54
C PHE A 61 5.26 17.10 1.44
N GLU A 62 4.69 16.96 2.64
CA GLU A 62 4.50 18.07 3.58
C GLU A 62 5.83 18.66 4.07
N ARG A 63 6.90 17.85 4.13
CA ARG A 63 8.25 18.32 4.48
C ARG A 63 8.81 19.28 3.41
N PHE A 64 8.55 19.02 2.14
CA PHE A 64 9.03 19.86 1.03
C PHE A 64 8.04 20.96 0.64
N PHE A 65 6.74 20.75 0.84
CA PHE A 65 5.65 21.62 0.39
C PHE A 65 4.63 21.87 1.50
N PRO A 66 4.99 22.61 2.57
CA PRO A 66 4.11 22.83 3.72
C PRO A 66 2.90 23.75 3.45
N GLN A 67 2.88 24.38 2.26
CA GLN A 67 1.89 25.38 1.88
C GLN A 67 0.55 24.73 1.55
N ASN A 68 -0.55 25.38 1.96
CA ASN A 68 -1.89 24.87 1.67
C ASN A 68 -2.19 24.82 0.15
N SER A 69 -1.66 25.76 -0.62
CA SER A 69 -1.80 25.76 -2.08
C SER A 69 -1.27 24.48 -2.73
N ALA A 70 -0.15 23.95 -2.26
CA ALA A 70 0.42 22.70 -2.76
C ALA A 70 -0.45 21.49 -2.42
N ARG A 71 -1.10 21.47 -1.25
CA ARG A 71 -2.02 20.37 -0.89
C ARG A 71 -3.22 20.30 -1.83
N LEU A 72 -3.69 21.44 -2.31
CA LEU A 72 -4.85 21.54 -3.20
C LEU A 72 -4.54 21.14 -4.65
N THR A 73 -3.27 21.08 -5.05
CA THR A 73 -2.90 20.63 -6.40
C THR A 73 -2.86 19.11 -6.53
N VAL A 74 -2.85 18.37 -5.42
CA VAL A 74 -2.87 16.90 -5.43
C VAL A 74 -4.32 16.42 -5.40
N PRO A 75 -4.83 15.82 -6.49
CA PRO A 75 -6.21 15.34 -6.53
C PRO A 75 -6.39 14.19 -5.52
N GLY A 76 -7.48 14.25 -4.76
CA GLY A 76 -7.90 13.18 -3.86
C GLY A 76 -8.97 12.27 -4.45
N GLY A 77 -9.27 11.18 -3.75
CA GLY A 77 -10.34 10.24 -4.10
C GLY A 77 -9.83 8.89 -4.59
N ALA A 78 -10.76 7.98 -4.88
CA ALA A 78 -10.43 6.66 -5.42
C ALA A 78 -9.79 6.80 -6.81
N SER A 79 -8.73 6.04 -7.04
CA SER A 79 -8.01 6.00 -8.31
C SER A 79 -7.45 4.60 -8.51
N VAL A 80 -7.43 4.16 -9.77
CA VAL A 80 -6.78 2.93 -10.19
C VAL A 80 -5.78 3.34 -11.29
N ALA A 81 -4.50 3.05 -11.07
CA ALA A 81 -3.42 3.44 -11.96
C ALA A 81 -3.45 4.95 -12.34
N CYS A 82 -3.44 5.26 -13.64
CA CYS A 82 -3.46 6.63 -14.16
C CYS A 82 -4.88 7.20 -14.33
N SER A 83 -5.90 6.55 -13.79
CA SER A 83 -7.30 6.87 -14.05
C SER A 83 -8.00 7.53 -12.86
N THR A 84 -9.02 8.34 -13.16
CA THR A 84 -9.84 9.02 -12.15
C THR A 84 -10.82 8.03 -11.50
N ALA A 85 -11.49 8.46 -10.42
CA ALA A 85 -12.55 7.69 -9.76
C ALA A 85 -13.63 7.16 -10.73
N LYS A 86 -13.81 7.84 -11.87
CA LYS A 86 -14.76 7.42 -12.92
C LYS A 86 -14.41 6.09 -13.57
N ALA A 87 -13.12 5.75 -13.67
CA ALA A 87 -12.72 4.46 -14.21
C ALA A 87 -13.12 3.29 -13.29
N VAL A 88 -13.17 3.52 -11.98
CA VAL A 88 -13.63 2.52 -10.99
C VAL A 88 -15.10 2.15 -11.23
N GLU A 89 -15.90 3.05 -11.79
CA GLU A 89 -17.32 2.83 -12.10
C GLU A 89 -17.55 2.02 -13.39
N TRP A 90 -16.53 1.85 -14.24
CA TRP A 90 -16.68 1.21 -15.55
C TRP A 90 -16.70 -0.31 -15.51
N ASP A 91 -16.13 -0.91 -14.46
CA ASP A 91 -16.08 -2.37 -14.30
C ASP A 91 -16.20 -2.75 -12.82
N ALA A 92 -17.16 -3.63 -12.50
CA ALA A 92 -17.40 -4.11 -11.14
C ALA A 92 -16.22 -4.94 -10.58
N SER A 93 -15.33 -5.44 -11.43
CA SER A 93 -14.08 -6.08 -11.00
C SER A 93 -13.04 -5.09 -10.48
N TRP A 94 -13.11 -3.82 -10.90
CA TRP A 94 -12.17 -2.76 -10.48
C TRP A 94 -12.59 -2.08 -9.18
N SER A 95 -13.89 -2.05 -8.87
CA SER A 95 -14.38 -1.51 -7.60
C SER A 95 -13.87 -2.28 -6.37
N ASN A 96 -13.57 -3.57 -6.52
CA ASN A 96 -13.04 -4.42 -5.46
C ASN A 96 -11.51 -4.46 -5.39
N ASN A 97 -10.79 -3.84 -6.34
CA ASN A 97 -9.33 -3.83 -6.37
C ASN A 97 -8.77 -2.42 -6.63
N LEU A 98 -8.85 -1.58 -5.60
CA LEU A 98 -8.40 -0.18 -5.61
C LEU A 98 -6.89 -0.05 -5.38
N ASP A 99 -6.06 -0.96 -5.88
CA ASP A 99 -4.60 -0.81 -5.79
C ASP A 99 -4.13 0.30 -6.75
N PRO A 100 -3.64 1.45 -6.24
CA PRO A 100 -3.22 2.56 -7.08
C PRO A 100 -1.98 2.23 -7.93
N SER A 101 -1.24 1.16 -7.61
CA SER A 101 -0.07 0.72 -8.39
C SER A 101 -0.43 0.12 -9.75
N GLY A 102 -1.71 -0.18 -10.00
CA GLY A 102 -2.14 -0.78 -11.27
C GLY A 102 -1.53 -2.15 -11.54
N ARG A 103 -1.19 -2.91 -10.49
CA ARG A 103 -0.78 -4.32 -10.61
C ARG A 103 -1.88 -5.12 -11.29
N ALA A 104 -1.48 -6.19 -11.99
CA ALA A 104 -2.44 -7.08 -12.63
C ALA A 104 -3.51 -7.54 -11.63
N ALA A 105 -4.78 -7.36 -12.01
CA ALA A 105 -5.88 -8.04 -11.34
C ALA A 105 -5.60 -9.55 -11.38
N LEU A 106 -5.87 -10.24 -10.26
CA LEU A 106 -5.61 -11.67 -10.09
C LEU A 106 -6.08 -12.46 -11.32
N GLY A 107 -5.15 -13.15 -11.99
CA GLY A 107 -5.44 -14.04 -13.12
C GLY A 107 -5.25 -13.48 -14.53
N VAL A 108 -4.90 -12.20 -14.71
CA VAL A 108 -4.63 -11.64 -16.07
C VAL A 108 -3.24 -12.00 -16.60
N HIS A 109 -2.25 -12.13 -15.71
CA HIS A 109 -0.89 -12.53 -16.04
C HIS A 109 -0.55 -13.86 -15.34
N VAL A 110 -0.17 -14.86 -16.14
CA VAL A 110 0.16 -16.20 -15.66
C VAL A 110 1.42 -16.20 -14.78
N SER A 111 2.38 -15.32 -15.07
CA SER A 111 3.67 -15.20 -14.38
C SER A 111 3.65 -14.36 -13.10
N ALA A 112 2.52 -13.73 -12.76
CA ALA A 112 2.48 -12.75 -11.67
C ALA A 112 2.81 -13.33 -10.29
N TYR A 113 2.64 -14.64 -10.09
CA TYR A 113 2.80 -15.31 -8.80
C TYR A 113 3.46 -16.70 -8.90
N ASP A 114 4.36 -16.91 -9.87
CA ASP A 114 5.21 -18.10 -9.87
C ASP A 114 5.97 -18.20 -8.52
N GLU A 115 6.06 -19.40 -7.94
CA GLU A 115 6.48 -19.62 -6.54
C GLU A 115 7.87 -19.06 -6.18
N GLN A 116 8.69 -18.75 -7.18
CA GLN A 116 10.01 -18.13 -7.03
C GLN A 116 9.97 -16.64 -6.65
N ASN A 117 8.82 -15.97 -6.75
CA ASN A 117 8.66 -14.53 -6.48
C ASN A 117 7.88 -14.20 -5.19
N LYS A 118 7.61 -15.19 -4.32
CA LYS A 118 6.90 -14.95 -3.06
C LYS A 118 7.74 -14.08 -2.11
N ALA A 119 7.17 -12.94 -1.70
CA ALA A 119 7.73 -12.11 -0.65
C ALA A 119 7.78 -12.87 0.69
N VAL A 120 8.84 -12.62 1.47
CA VAL A 120 9.02 -13.19 2.80
C VAL A 120 7.97 -12.58 3.74
N GLU A 121 7.08 -13.40 4.25
CA GLU A 121 6.12 -13.04 5.32
C GLU A 121 6.86 -12.54 6.56
N PRO A 122 6.47 -11.39 7.16
CA PRO A 122 7.08 -10.94 8.40
C PRO A 122 6.72 -11.90 9.54
N GLU A 123 7.75 -12.49 10.16
CA GLU A 123 7.61 -13.36 11.34
C GLU A 123 6.72 -12.71 12.42
N LYS A 124 5.70 -13.45 12.86
CA LYS A 124 4.90 -13.09 14.03
C LYS A 124 5.78 -13.20 15.27
N ILE A 125 6.40 -12.10 15.69
CA ILE A 125 7.03 -11.98 17.00
C ILE A 125 5.90 -11.87 18.04
N ILE A 126 5.53 -12.99 18.66
CA ILE A 126 4.71 -13.01 19.86
C ILE A 126 5.66 -12.96 21.05
N PRO A 127 5.80 -11.86 21.80
CA PRO A 127 6.57 -11.89 23.03
C PRO A 127 5.79 -12.68 24.08
N ASN A 128 6.39 -13.78 24.52
CA ASN A 128 5.94 -14.59 25.64
C ASN A 128 6.04 -13.76 26.94
N MET A 129 4.99 -13.00 27.28
CA MET A 129 4.87 -12.42 28.61
C MET A 129 4.41 -13.51 29.56
N GLY A 130 5.38 -14.04 30.32
CA GLY A 130 5.13 -14.85 31.50
C GLY A 130 4.19 -14.12 32.45
N VAL A 131 3.03 -14.71 32.67
CA VAL A 131 2.01 -14.20 33.58
C VAL A 131 2.44 -14.54 35.01
N THR A 132 3.02 -13.58 35.73
CA THR A 132 3.05 -13.60 37.20
C THR A 132 1.74 -13.01 37.72
N LEU A 133 0.88 -13.86 38.29
CA LEU A 133 -0.40 -13.45 38.89
C LEU A 133 -0.44 -13.97 40.33
N GLY A 134 -0.74 -13.06 41.27
CA GLY A 134 -1.39 -13.41 42.54
C GLY A 134 -0.59 -13.16 43.82
N VAL A 135 -0.56 -11.90 44.26
CA VAL A 135 -0.58 -11.60 45.70
C VAL A 135 -1.96 -12.02 46.22
N ALA A 136 -2.00 -12.89 47.22
CA ALA A 136 -3.20 -13.14 48.02
C ALA A 136 -2.81 -13.27 49.50
N ILE A 137 -3.27 -12.29 50.27
CA ILE A 137 -3.30 -12.24 51.72
C ILE A 137 -4.46 -13.13 52.19
N GLN A 138 -4.25 -13.99 53.19
CA GLN A 138 -5.29 -14.29 54.19
C GLN A 138 -4.73 -15.00 55.44
N SER A 139 -5.03 -14.37 56.58
CA SER A 139 -5.10 -14.82 57.99
C SER A 139 -3.84 -15.35 58.67
#